data_AF-A0A842JPU9-F1
#
_entry.id   AF-A0A842JPU9-F1
#
_cell.length_a   1.000
_cell.length_b   1.000
_cell.length_c   1.000
_cell.angle_alpha   90.00
_cell.angle_beta   90.00
_cell.angle_gamma   90.00
#
_symmetry.space_group_name_H-M   'P 1'
#
loop_
_entity.id
_entity.type
_entity.pdbx_description
1 polymer ?
#
loop_
_entity_poly.entity_id
_entity_poly.type
_entity_poly.pdbx_seq_one_letter_code
_entity_poly.pdbx_strand_id
1 'polypeptide(L)'
;MNVVQLTTGDFVAAMFSLDFVDGGFRREAVERIHRGAIDEWVSAVTGSGLFANRAVADVVRAWRAEPRLLLDSLLAEADPVTLERYHSAWCELDAQVSRGVAA
;
A
#
# COMPACT_ATOMS: atom_id res chain seq x y z
N MET A 1 16.78 12.20 -22.71
CA MET A 1 15.39 11.87 -22.30
C MET A 1 15.51 10.80 -21.22
N ASN A 2 15.36 11.16 -19.95
CA ASN A 2 15.48 10.17 -18.87
C ASN A 2 14.23 9.28 -18.89
N VAL A 3 14.43 7.99 -19.14
CA VAL A 3 13.38 6.99 -18.97
C VAL A 3 13.23 6.81 -17.46
N VAL A 4 12.19 7.39 -16.87
CA VAL A 4 11.84 7.12 -15.48
C VAL A 4 11.43 5.65 -15.43
N GLN A 5 12.27 4.81 -14.84
CA GLN A 5 11.93 3.43 -14.51
C GLN A 5 10.97 3.49 -13.33
N LEU A 6 9.68 3.68 -13.63
CA LEU A 6 8.63 3.62 -12.63
C LEU A 6 8.58 2.20 -12.07
N THR A 7 8.78 2.09 -10.76
CA THR A 7 8.66 0.84 -10.02
C THR A 7 7.19 0.50 -9.86
N THR A 8 6.88 -0.76 -9.54
CA THR A 8 5.49 -1.14 -9.25
C THR A 8 4.91 -0.33 -8.07
N GLY A 9 5.75 0.12 -7.14
CA GLY A 9 5.36 1.01 -6.05
C GLY A 9 4.88 2.37 -6.53
N ASP A 10 5.54 2.96 -7.53
CA ASP A 10 5.23 4.32 -8.03
C ASP A 10 3.86 4.37 -8.73
N PHE A 11 3.50 3.32 -9.45
CA PHE A 11 2.19 3.23 -10.11
C PHE A 11 1.04 2.93 -9.17
N VAL A 12 1.32 2.16 -8.12
CA VAL A 12 0.37 1.90 -7.04
C VAL A 12 0.17 3.19 -6.26
N ALA A 13 1.23 3.90 -5.89
CA ALA A 13 1.12 5.24 -5.30
C ALA A 13 0.31 6.19 -6.20
N ALA A 14 0.53 6.19 -7.52
CA ALA A 14 -0.22 7.02 -8.46
C ALA A 14 -1.72 6.66 -8.56
N MET A 15 -2.08 5.37 -8.61
CA MET A 15 -3.50 4.96 -8.60
C MET A 15 -4.19 5.19 -7.26
N PHE A 16 -3.43 5.15 -6.17
CA PHE A 16 -3.92 5.33 -4.81
C PHE A 16 -3.86 6.80 -4.37
N SER A 17 -3.19 7.68 -5.13
CA SER A 17 -3.00 9.10 -4.80
C SER A 17 -4.34 9.84 -4.58
N LEU A 18 -5.39 9.47 -5.33
CA LEU A 18 -6.74 10.00 -5.11
C LEU A 18 -7.35 9.60 -3.74
N ASP A 19 -6.92 8.47 -3.17
CA ASP A 19 -7.36 7.99 -1.87
C ASP A 19 -6.40 8.31 -0.71
N PHE A 20 -5.10 8.50 -0.99
CA PHE A 20 -4.04 8.63 0.03
C PHE A 20 -3.41 10.01 0.10
N VAL A 21 -3.26 10.72 -1.02
CA VAL A 21 -2.44 11.93 -1.15
C VAL A 21 -3.30 13.19 -1.22
N ASP A 22 -4.43 13.15 -1.94
CA ASP A 22 -5.29 14.34 -2.14
C ASP A 22 -6.42 14.47 -1.08
N GLY A 23 -6.69 13.41 -0.31
CA GLY A 23 -7.81 13.34 0.64
C GLY A 23 -7.45 13.47 2.13
N GLY A 24 -6.17 13.65 2.46
CA GLY A 24 -5.67 13.56 3.84
C GLY A 24 -5.60 12.13 4.39
N PHE A 25 -5.06 11.97 5.59
CA PHE A 25 -4.85 10.67 6.22
C PHE A 25 -6.14 9.87 6.41
N ARG A 26 -6.19 8.65 5.87
CA ARG A 26 -7.32 7.72 6.01
C ARG A 26 -6.90 6.46 6.76
N ARG A 27 -7.24 6.37 8.05
CA ARG A 27 -6.97 5.20 8.90
C ARG A 27 -7.54 3.90 8.32
N GLU A 28 -8.73 3.96 7.72
CA GLU A 28 -9.38 2.79 7.09
C GLU A 28 -8.50 2.16 6.00
N ALA A 29 -7.78 2.98 5.23
CA ALA A 29 -6.93 2.47 4.16
C ALA A 29 -5.73 1.70 4.72
N VAL A 30 -5.15 2.18 5.82
CA VAL A 30 -4.09 1.47 6.57
C VAL A 30 -4.59 0.14 7.11
N GLU A 31 -5.79 0.14 7.69
CA GLU A 31 -6.40 -1.08 8.21
C GLU A 31 -6.69 -2.11 7.12
N ARG A 32 -7.15 -1.68 5.94
CA ARG A 32 -7.36 -2.56 4.78
C ARG A 32 -6.05 -3.16 4.30
N ILE A 33 -4.99 -2.36 4.17
CA ILE A 33 -3.65 -2.84 3.81
C ILE A 33 -3.15 -3.84 4.86
N HIS A 34 -3.27 -3.50 6.15
CA HIS A 34 -2.82 -4.33 7.27
C HIS A 34 -3.48 -5.72 7.27
N ARG A 35 -4.78 -5.80 6.92
CA ARG A 35 -5.52 -7.05 6.77
C ARG A 35 -5.30 -7.76 5.42
N GLY A 36 -4.52 -7.19 4.51
CA GLY A 36 -4.33 -7.71 3.15
C GLY A 36 -5.57 -7.57 2.24
N ALA A 37 -6.53 -6.71 2.59
CA ALA A 37 -7.78 -6.48 1.86
C ALA A 37 -7.56 -5.57 0.63
N ILE A 38 -6.76 -6.07 -0.32
CA ILE A 38 -6.24 -5.31 -1.47
C ILE A 38 -6.84 -5.73 -2.81
N ASP A 39 -7.79 -6.67 -2.82
CA ASP A 39 -8.28 -7.34 -4.04
C ASP A 39 -8.98 -6.40 -5.03
N GLU A 40 -9.69 -5.40 -4.51
CA GLU A 40 -10.31 -4.34 -5.31
C GLU A 40 -9.25 -3.56 -6.10
N TRP A 41 -8.13 -3.27 -5.46
CA TRP A 41 -7.02 -2.54 -6.06
C TRP A 41 -6.26 -3.40 -7.05
N VAL A 42 -6.03 -4.68 -6.73
CA VAL A 42 -5.43 -5.64 -7.68
C VAL A 42 -6.27 -5.79 -8.93
N SER A 43 -7.60 -5.82 -8.79
CA SER A 43 -8.53 -5.88 -9.91
C SER A 43 -8.45 -4.64 -10.80
N ALA A 44 -8.35 -3.45 -10.18
CA ALA A 44 -8.15 -2.20 -10.91
C ALA A 44 -6.81 -2.17 -11.69
N VAL A 45 -5.71 -2.58 -11.04
CA VAL A 45 -4.38 -2.66 -11.69
C VAL A 45 -4.42 -3.62 -12.89
N THR A 46 -4.96 -4.81 -12.68
CA THR A 46 -5.05 -5.84 -13.74
C THR A 46 -5.95 -5.38 -14.88
N GLY A 47 -7.07 -4.73 -14.57
CA GLY A 47 -8.01 -4.21 -15.56
C GLY A 47 -7.49 -3.02 -16.39
N SER A 48 -6.47 -2.30 -15.90
CA SER A 48 -5.87 -1.18 -16.62
C SER A 48 -5.10 -1.59 -17.88
N GLY A 49 -4.64 -2.85 -17.95
CA GLY A 49 -3.77 -3.34 -19.03
C GLY A 49 -2.35 -2.76 -19.05
N LEU A 50 -1.99 -1.93 -18.06
CA LEU A 50 -0.67 -1.27 -17.98
C LEU A 50 0.46 -2.23 -17.59
N PHE A 51 0.11 -3.35 -16.95
CA PHE A 51 1.07 -4.34 -16.46
C PHE A 51 0.74 -5.73 -17.00
N ALA A 52 1.78 -6.51 -17.23
CA ALA A 52 1.61 -7.93 -17.46
C ALA A 52 1.01 -8.60 -16.22
N ASN A 53 -0.04 -9.41 -16.39
CA ASN A 53 -0.74 -10.10 -15.30
C ASN A 53 0.21 -10.88 -14.37
N ARG A 54 1.30 -11.44 -14.92
CA ARG A 54 2.32 -12.14 -14.14
C ARG A 54 3.07 -11.20 -13.19
N ALA A 55 3.46 -10.02 -13.64
CA ALA A 55 4.14 -9.03 -12.80
C ALA A 55 3.22 -8.54 -11.68
N VAL A 56 1.93 -8.34 -11.97
CA VAL A 56 0.93 -8.01 -10.93
C VAL A 56 0.80 -9.14 -9.92
N ALA A 57 0.68 -10.40 -10.38
CA ALA A 57 0.55 -11.55 -9.49
C ALA A 57 1.76 -11.75 -8.55
N ASP A 58 2.98 -11.55 -9.07
CA ASP A 58 4.21 -11.69 -8.28
C ASP A 58 4.28 -10.63 -7.17
N VAL A 59 3.92 -9.38 -7.50
CA VAL A 59 3.90 -8.28 -6.54
C VAL A 59 2.79 -8.45 -5.49
N VAL A 60 1.60 -8.89 -5.91
CA VAL A 60 0.50 -9.17 -4.98
C VAL A 60 0.85 -10.28 -4.00
N ARG A 61 1.57 -11.31 -4.46
CA ARG A 61 2.10 -12.35 -3.57
C ARG A 61 3.05 -11.77 -2.53
N ALA A 62 3.98 -10.91 -2.94
CA ALA A 62 4.92 -10.27 -2.03
C ALA A 62 4.19 -9.42 -0.98
N TRP A 63 3.22 -8.60 -1.39
CA TRP A 63 2.45 -7.78 -0.46
C TRP A 63 1.54 -8.58 0.47
N ARG A 64 0.95 -9.69 0.00
CA ARG A 64 0.16 -10.55 0.89
C ARG A 64 1.03 -11.27 1.93
N ALA A 65 2.28 -11.58 1.59
CA ALA A 65 3.25 -12.15 2.52
C ALA A 65 3.76 -11.08 3.51
N GLU A 66 3.97 -9.85 3.04
CA GLU A 66 4.44 -8.73 3.85
C GLU A 66 3.68 -7.43 3.49
N PRO A 67 2.52 -7.18 4.13
CA PRO A 67 1.67 -6.02 3.83
C PRO A 67 2.36 -4.66 4.05
N ARG A 68 3.40 -4.65 4.90
CA ARG A 68 4.23 -3.47 5.16
C ARG A 68 4.88 -2.92 3.88
N LEU A 69 5.28 -3.81 2.96
CA LEU A 69 5.91 -3.42 1.69
C LEU A 69 5.00 -2.54 0.83
N LEU A 70 3.69 -2.81 0.85
CA LEU A 70 2.72 -1.99 0.14
C LEU A 70 2.61 -0.60 0.77
N LEU A 71 2.53 -0.52 2.11
CA LEU A 71 2.48 0.76 2.81
C LEU A 71 3.74 1.60 2.52
N ASP A 72 4.93 1.00 2.61
CA ASP A 72 6.17 1.73 2.38
C ASP A 72 6.29 2.20 0.92
N SER A 73 5.78 1.41 -0.03
CA SER A 73 5.71 1.80 -1.44
C SER A 73 4.77 2.99 -1.67
N LEU A 74 3.62 3.02 -0.99
CA LEU A 74 2.65 4.12 -1.08
C LEU A 74 3.17 5.44 -0.49
N LEU A 75 4.09 5.36 0.47
CA LEU A 75 4.62 6.52 1.18
C LEU A 75 6.02 6.94 0.70
N ALA A 76 6.55 6.32 -0.36
CA ALA A 76 7.91 6.57 -0.85
C ALA A 76 8.20 8.06 -1.12
N GLU A 77 7.19 8.80 -1.59
CA GLU A 77 7.28 10.25 -1.88
C GLU A 77 6.45 11.11 -0.91
N ALA A 78 5.90 10.53 0.16
CA ALA A 78 5.09 11.27 1.13
C ALA A 78 5.96 12.22 1.97
N ASP A 79 5.38 13.34 2.41
CA ASP A 79 6.05 14.25 3.32
C ASP A 79 6.26 13.60 4.71
N PRO A 80 7.24 14.07 5.51
CA PRO A 80 7.53 13.48 6.82
C PRO A 80 6.34 13.40 7.78
N VAL A 81 5.42 14.36 7.73
CA VAL A 81 4.24 14.39 8.61
C VAL A 81 3.27 13.30 8.21
N THR A 82 3.06 13.11 6.91
CA THR A 82 2.25 12.01 6.37
C THR A 82 2.89 10.65 6.70
N LEU A 83 4.19 10.49 6.45
CA LEU A 83 4.95 9.29 6.78
C LEU A 83 4.76 8.88 8.26
N GLU A 84 5.01 9.81 9.17
CA GLU A 84 4.95 9.53 10.61
C GLU A 84 3.54 9.13 11.07
N ARG A 85 2.51 9.78 10.51
CA ARG A 85 1.11 9.48 10.84
C ARG A 85 0.70 8.08 10.39
N TYR A 86 1.08 7.69 9.17
CA TYR A 86 0.80 6.35 8.64
C TYR A 86 1.58 5.26 9.37
N HIS A 87 2.84 5.49 9.70
CA HIS A 87 3.63 4.55 10.50
C HIS A 87 3.09 4.40 11.93
N SER A 88 2.70 5.50 12.58
CA SER A 88 2.11 5.46 13.92
C SER A 88 0.82 4.61 13.94
N ALA A 89 -0.07 4.82 12.97
CA ALA A 89 -1.28 4.02 12.84
C ALA A 89 -0.99 2.53 12.58
N TRP A 90 0.04 2.21 11.80
CA TRP A 90 0.48 0.83 11.58
C TRP A 90 0.95 0.17 12.88
N CYS A 91 1.82 0.84 13.64
CA CYS A 91 2.32 0.34 14.92
C CYS A 91 1.19 0.08 15.93
N GLU A 92 0.15 0.93 15.94
CA GLU A 92 -1.05 0.71 16.76
C GLU A 92 -1.78 -0.59 16.37
N LEU A 93 -1.86 -0.91 15.08
CA LEU A 93 -2.50 -2.14 14.58
C LEU A 93 -1.65 -3.38 14.92
N ASP A 94 -0.33 -3.32 14.75
CA ASP A 94 0.58 -4.40 15.14
C ASP A 94 0.49 -4.69 16.66
N ALA A 95 0.39 -3.64 17.47
CA ALA A 95 0.20 -3.79 18.91
C ALA A 95 -1.16 -4.40 19.27
N GLN A 96 -2.21 -4.16 18.49
CA GLN A 96 -3.53 -4.76 18.68
C GLN A 96 -3.52 -6.25 18.34
N VAL A 97 -2.92 -6.64 17.22
CA VAL A 97 -2.77 -8.06 16.85
C VAL A 97 -1.95 -8.81 17.89
N SER A 98 -0.84 -8.23 18.34
CA SER A 98 0.02 -8.85 19.37
C SER A 98 -0.72 -9.05 20.70
N ARG A 99 -1.60 -8.11 21.07
CA ARG A 99 -2.46 -8.23 22.27
C ARG A 99 -3.59 -9.24 22.09
N GLY A 100 -4.18 -9.33 20.90
CA GLY A 100 -5.26 -10.28 20.60
C GLY A 100 -4.79 -11.73 20.53
N VAL A 101 -3.53 -11.98 20.18
CA VAL A 101 -2.91 -13.32 20.21
C VAL A 101 -2.54 -13.75 21.65
N ALA A 102 -2.39 -12.79 22.57
CA ALA A 102 -2.01 -13.04 23.97
C ALA A 102 -3.22 -13.18 24.93
N ALA A 103 -4.45 -13.09 24.42
CA ALA A 103 -5.70 -13.19 25.18
C ALA A 103 -6.42 -14.52 24.90
#